data_AF-A0A257WV86-F1
#
_entry.id   AF-A0A257WV86-F1
#
_cell.length_a   1.000
_cell.length_b   1.000
_cell.length_c   1.000
_cell.angle_alpha   90.00
_cell.angle_beta   90.00
_cell.angle_gamma   90.00
#
_symmetry.space_group_name_H-M   'P 1'
#
loop_
_entity.id
_entity.type
_entity.pdbx_description
1 polymer ?
#
loop_
_entity_poly.entity_id
_entity_poly.type
_entity_poly.pdbx_seq_one_letter_code
_entity_poly.pdbx_strand_id
1 'polypeptide(L)'
;ELAYDPRDLSRLLLETPQGVRSLRYRNLARPPMSLWELLAARRRLRAEGRAQVDEAALFAAREANHALVATAASESRRVRRESVRRERHRAEVKPTPIVESQVPAEPDDVIALANPASMFVVEIEPW
;
A
#
# COMPACT_ATOMS: atom_id res chain seq x y z
N GLU A 1 29.99 25.57 -0.13
CA GLU A 1 28.83 24.78 0.31
C GLU A 1 28.16 24.06 -0.87
N LEU A 2 27.20 23.16 -0.62
CA LEU A 2 26.35 22.56 -1.66
C LEU A 2 24.90 23.00 -1.44
N ALA A 3 24.39 23.85 -2.33
CA ALA A 3 23.00 24.26 -2.34
C ALA A 3 22.19 23.47 -3.38
N TYR A 4 20.94 23.14 -3.07
CA TYR A 4 20.05 22.39 -3.96
C TYR A 4 18.58 22.66 -3.63
N ASP A 5 17.70 22.45 -4.62
CA ASP A 5 16.25 22.43 -4.39
C ASP A 5 15.83 21.01 -4.00
N PRO A 6 15.23 20.76 -2.81
CA PRO A 6 14.78 19.43 -2.42
C PRO A 6 13.69 18.85 -3.32
N ARG A 7 13.00 19.66 -4.13
CA ARG A 7 12.01 19.21 -5.13
C ARG A 7 12.65 18.87 -6.47
N ASP A 8 13.83 19.41 -6.75
CA ASP A 8 14.52 19.25 -8.03
C ASP A 8 16.04 19.14 -7.84
N LEU A 9 16.54 17.90 -7.85
CA LEU A 9 17.97 17.59 -7.80
C LEU A 9 18.63 17.59 -9.19
N SER A 10 17.95 18.02 -10.25
CA SER A 10 18.55 18.12 -11.59
C SER A 10 19.65 19.18 -11.66
N ARG A 11 19.64 20.12 -10.72
CA ARG A 11 20.62 21.19 -10.60
C ARG A 11 21.07 21.32 -9.15
N LEU A 12 22.35 21.10 -8.92
CA LEU A 12 23.01 21.40 -7.65
C LEU A 12 23.98 22.57 -7.86
N LEU A 13 24.11 23.43 -6.86
CA LEU A 13 25.05 24.55 -6.85
C LEU A 13 26.16 24.23 -5.87
N LEU A 14 27.35 23.97 -6.42
CA LEU A 14 28.56 23.74 -5.65
C LEU A 14 29.35 25.04 -5.59
N GLU A 15 29.52 25.59 -4.40
CA GLU A 15 30.42 26.72 -4.21
C GLU A 15 31.86 26.20 -4.10
N THR A 16 32.73 26.73 -4.95
CA THR A 16 34.16 26.44 -4.98
C THR A 16 34.94 27.73 -4.70
N PRO A 17 36.23 27.65 -4.31
CA PRO A 17 37.07 28.84 -4.15
C PRO A 17 37.15 29.73 -5.40
N GLN A 18 36.89 29.15 -6.59
CA GLN A 18 36.88 29.83 -7.89
C GLN A 18 35.49 30.38 -8.28
N GLY A 19 34.49 30.25 -7.40
CA GLY A 19 33.10 30.66 -7.64
C GLY A 19 32.10 29.52 -7.60
N VAL A 20 30.83 29.82 -7.94
CA VAL A 20 29.73 28.85 -7.91
C VAL A 20 29.69 28.05 -9.22
N ARG A 21 29.63 26.73 -9.11
CA ARG A 21 29.50 25.80 -10.24
C ARG A 21 28.16 25.07 -10.18
N SER A 22 27.48 24.96 -11.32
CA SER A 22 26.27 24.15 -11.44
C SER A 22 26.63 22.71 -11.80
N LEU A 23 26.28 21.76 -10.93
CA LEU A 23 26.30 20.34 -11.23
C LEU A 23 24.94 19.92 -11.78
N ARG A 24 24.95 19.09 -12.82
CA ARG A 24 23.76 18.55 -13.48
C ARG A 24 23.87 17.03 -13.54
N TYR A 25 22.77 16.38 -13.88
CA TYR A 25 22.80 14.96 -14.24
C TYR A 25 23.79 14.69 -15.38
N ARG A 26 24.32 13.47 -15.43
CA ARG A 26 25.14 13.03 -16.56
C ARG A 26 24.30 12.97 -17.83
N ASN A 27 23.05 12.49 -17.72
CA ASN A 27 22.11 12.49 -18.82
C ASN A 27 21.03 13.57 -18.64
N LEU A 28 21.09 14.61 -19.46
CA LEU A 28 20.17 15.76 -19.42
C LEU A 28 18.75 15.44 -19.91
N ALA A 29 18.53 14.30 -20.58
CA ALA A 29 17.19 13.86 -20.98
C ALA A 29 16.39 13.28 -19.80
N ARG A 30 17.01 13.09 -18.64
CA ARG A 30 16.33 12.56 -17.46
C ARG A 30 15.40 13.61 -16.84
N PRO A 31 14.21 13.20 -16.38
CA PRO A 31 13.29 14.10 -15.68
C PRO A 31 13.89 14.54 -14.34
N PRO A 32 13.47 15.70 -13.81
CA PRO A 32 13.86 16.14 -12.47
C PRO A 32 13.44 15.10 -11.42
N MET A 33 14.23 14.95 -10.38
CA MET A 33 14.03 14.01 -9.28
C MET A 33 14.10 14.78 -7.96
N SER A 34 13.12 14.56 -7.09
CA SER A 34 13.12 15.12 -5.74
C SER A 34 14.09 14.38 -4.81
N LEU A 35 14.48 15.02 -3.71
CA LEU A 35 15.32 14.41 -2.68
C LEU A 35 14.69 13.14 -2.10
N TRP A 36 13.38 13.16 -1.87
CA TRP A 36 12.68 11.99 -1.32
C TRP A 36 12.63 10.82 -2.30
N GLU A 37 12.46 11.07 -3.60
CA GLU A 37 12.54 10.02 -4.62
C GLU A 37 13.95 9.42 -4.70
N LEU A 38 14.99 10.25 -4.62
CA LEU A 38 16.38 9.78 -4.60
C LEU A 38 16.64 8.89 -3.39
N LEU A 39 16.20 9.32 -2.20
CA LEU A 39 16.35 8.54 -0.97
C LEU A 39 15.58 7.22 -1.03
N ALA A 40 14.36 7.24 -1.56
CA ALA A 40 13.55 6.03 -1.75
C ALA A 40 14.18 5.06 -2.76
N ALA A 41 14.67 5.56 -3.90
CA ALA A 41 15.39 4.77 -4.89
C ALA A 41 16.65 4.14 -4.29
N ARG A 42 17.43 4.91 -3.52
CA ARG A 42 18.63 4.41 -2.82
C ARG A 42 18.30 3.36 -1.77
N ARG A 43 17.20 3.51 -1.02
CA ARG A 43 16.73 2.49 -0.06
C ARG A 43 16.38 1.19 -0.77
N ARG A 44 15.66 1.27 -1.90
CA ARG A 44 15.34 0.10 -2.73
C ARG A 44 16.59 -0.61 -3.24
N LEU A 45 17.55 0.12 -3.82
CA LEU A 45 18.79 -0.46 -4.35
C LEU A 45 19.62 -1.15 -3.26
N ARG A 46 19.64 -0.59 -2.04
CA ARG A 46 20.28 -1.26 -0.89
C ARG A 46 19.57 -2.55 -0.50
N ALA A 47 18.23 -2.56 -0.51
CA ALA A 47 17.45 -3.77 -0.23
C ALA A 47 17.68 -4.85 -1.29
N GLU A 48 17.97 -4.47 -2.54
CA GLU A 48 18.35 -5.37 -3.64
C GLU A 48 19.82 -5.84 -3.57
N GLY A 49 20.59 -5.44 -2.55
CA GLY A 49 21.99 -5.84 -2.37
C GLY A 49 22.98 -5.15 -3.31
N ARG A 50 22.58 -4.08 -4.01
CA ARG A 50 23.48 -3.36 -4.93
C ARG A 50 24.40 -2.41 -4.17
N ALA A 51 25.68 -2.72 -4.16
CA ALA A 51 26.73 -1.88 -3.55
C ALA A 51 27.08 -0.66 -4.42
N GLN A 52 27.10 -0.83 -5.75
CA GLN A 52 27.40 0.25 -6.68
C GLN A 52 26.10 0.90 -7.16
N VAL A 53 25.96 2.19 -6.86
CA VAL A 53 24.81 3.00 -7.25
C VAL A 53 25.26 3.99 -8.31
N ASP A 54 24.83 3.77 -9.55
CA ASP A 54 25.02 4.71 -10.64
C ASP A 54 23.72 5.47 -10.97
N GLU A 55 23.81 6.46 -11.86
CA GLU A 55 22.66 7.28 -12.25
C GLU A 55 21.56 6.43 -12.91
N ALA A 56 21.93 5.47 -13.76
CA ALA A 56 20.98 4.61 -14.45
C ALA A 56 20.17 3.76 -13.46
N ALA A 57 20.83 3.14 -12.48
CA ALA A 57 20.18 2.36 -11.43
C ALA A 57 19.25 3.20 -10.55
N LEU A 58 19.63 4.44 -10.23
CA LEU A 58 18.77 5.35 -9.46
C LEU A 58 17.48 5.67 -10.21
N PHE A 59 17.56 6.01 -11.49
CA PHE A 59 16.37 6.30 -12.29
C PHE A 59 15.53 5.04 -12.54
N ALA A 60 16.14 3.88 -12.76
CA ALA A 60 15.40 2.62 -12.87
C ALA A 60 14.66 2.27 -11.57
N ALA A 61 15.31 2.44 -10.41
CA ALA A 61 14.68 2.21 -9.11
C ALA A 61 13.56 3.23 -8.82
N ARG A 62 13.73 4.50 -9.23
CA ARG A 62 12.65 5.50 -9.18
C ARG A 62 11.45 5.05 -9.98
N GLU A 63 11.65 4.63 -11.23
CA GLU A 63 10.55 4.19 -12.10
C GLU A 63 9.81 2.98 -11.50
N ALA A 64 10.56 2.00 -10.96
CA ALA A 64 9.98 0.87 -10.26
C ALA A 64 9.15 1.28 -9.03
N ASN A 65 9.59 2.31 -8.28
CA ASN A 65 8.82 2.84 -7.16
C ASN A 65 7.53 3.54 -7.64
N HIS A 66 7.59 4.32 -8.71
CA HIS A 66 6.40 4.94 -9.31
C HIS A 66 5.39 3.91 -9.81
N ALA A 67 5.86 2.87 -10.49
CA ALA A 67 5.02 1.76 -10.91
C ALA A 67 4.35 1.04 -9.72
N LEU A 68 5.07 0.84 -8.63
CA LEU A 68 4.51 0.26 -7.40
C LEU A 68 3.42 1.16 -6.79
N VAL A 69 3.64 2.47 -6.74
CA VAL A 69 2.64 3.42 -6.23
C VAL A 69 1.41 3.45 -7.14
N ALA A 70 1.60 3.44 -8.46
CA ALA A 70 0.51 3.45 -9.44
C ALA A 70 -0.36 2.19 -9.33
N THR A 71 0.27 1.01 -9.22
CA THR A 71 -0.43 -0.27 -9.04
C THR A 71 -1.16 -0.35 -7.71
N ALA A 72 -0.52 0.07 -6.60
CA ALA A 72 -1.19 0.14 -5.30
C ALA A 72 -2.40 1.08 -5.31
N ALA A 73 -2.28 2.23 -5.99
CA ALA A 73 -3.38 3.18 -6.15
C ALA A 73 -4.53 2.61 -7.00
N SER A 74 -4.24 1.89 -8.09
CA SER A 74 -5.27 1.27 -8.92
C SER A 74 -6.01 0.17 -8.16
N GLU A 75 -5.30 -0.67 -7.41
CA GLU A 75 -5.88 -1.72 -6.59
C GLU A 75 -6.74 -1.16 -5.46
N SER A 76 -6.25 -0.13 -4.76
CA SER A 76 -7.04 0.55 -3.71
C SER A 76 -8.34 1.15 -4.27
N ARG A 77 -8.27 1.75 -5.48
CA ARG A 77 -9.46 2.24 -6.18
C ARG A 77 -10.40 1.11 -6.58
N ARG A 78 -9.88 -0.03 -7.01
CA ARG A 78 -10.67 -1.22 -7.37
C ARG A 78 -11.43 -1.76 -6.15
N VAL A 79 -10.73 -1.97 -5.04
CA VAL A 79 -11.32 -2.44 -3.77
C VAL A 79 -12.42 -1.49 -3.29
N ARG A 80 -12.17 -0.17 -3.32
CA ARG A 80 -13.19 0.82 -2.94
C ARG A 80 -14.43 0.76 -3.85
N ARG A 81 -14.26 0.61 -5.16
CA ARG A 81 -15.41 0.49 -6.07
C ARG A 81 -16.21 -0.78 -5.80
N GLU A 82 -15.53 -1.87 -5.48
CA GLU A 82 -16.17 -3.14 -5.17
C GLU A 82 -16.95 -3.09 -3.85
N SER A 83 -16.41 -2.45 -2.80
CA SER A 83 -17.14 -2.29 -1.53
C SER A 83 -18.44 -1.50 -1.74
N VAL A 84 -18.37 -0.37 -2.46
CA VAL A 84 -19.55 0.46 -2.78
C VAL A 84 -20.59 -0.35 -3.57
N ARG A 85 -20.18 -1.20 -4.51
CA ARG A 85 -21.11 -2.07 -5.26
C ARG A 85 -21.78 -3.09 -4.35
N ARG A 86 -21.03 -3.74 -3.45
CA ARG A 86 -21.57 -4.72 -2.50
C ARG A 86 -22.55 -4.08 -1.52
N GLU A 87 -22.24 -2.87 -1.05
CA GLU A 87 -23.15 -2.09 -0.20
C GLU A 87 -24.45 -1.75 -0.91
N ARG A 88 -24.39 -1.29 -2.17
CA ARG A 88 -25.58 -1.02 -2.98
C ARG A 88 -26.41 -2.29 -3.22
N HIS A 89 -25.77 -3.39 -3.60
CA HIS A 89 -26.46 -4.67 -3.80
C HIS A 89 -27.12 -5.17 -2.50
N ARG A 90 -26.46 -5.02 -1.34
CA ARG A 90 -27.04 -5.32 -0.03
C ARG A 90 -28.25 -4.43 0.29
N ALA A 91 -28.22 -3.15 -0.08
CA ALA A 91 -29.34 -2.25 0.12
C ALA A 91 -30.54 -2.58 -0.80
N GLU A 92 -30.28 -3.06 -2.02
CA GLU A 92 -31.31 -3.50 -2.96
C GLU A 92 -31.93 -4.86 -2.56
N VAL A 93 -31.11 -5.81 -2.08
CA VAL A 93 -31.59 -7.08 -1.51
C VAL A 93 -32.02 -6.84 -0.06
N LYS A 94 -33.26 -6.33 0.13
CA LYS A 94 -33.89 -6.35 1.46
C LYS A 94 -33.86 -7.78 2.02
N PRO A 95 -33.43 -7.99 3.27
CA PRO A 95 -33.52 -9.32 3.86
C PRO A 95 -35.00 -9.68 3.92
N THR A 96 -35.39 -10.71 3.18
CA THR A 96 -36.68 -11.36 3.39
C THR A 96 -36.65 -11.85 4.83
N PRO A 97 -37.63 -11.47 5.68
CA PRO A 97 -37.65 -11.96 7.05
C PRO A 97 -37.72 -13.48 6.95
N ILE A 98 -36.72 -14.15 7.54
CA ILE A 98 -36.79 -15.58 7.78
C ILE A 98 -37.97 -15.74 8.73
N VAL A 99 -39.11 -16.20 8.20
CA VAL A 99 -40.25 -16.59 9.01
C VAL A 99 -39.79 -17.81 9.77
N GLU A 100 -39.42 -17.59 11.03
CA GLU A 100 -39.12 -18.62 12.01
C GLU A 100 -40.36 -19.52 12.11
N SER A 101 -40.29 -20.65 11.41
CA SER A 101 -41.32 -21.66 11.45
C SER A 101 -41.27 -22.27 12.84
N GLN A 102 -42.15 -21.80 13.72
CA GLN A 102 -42.33 -22.36 15.04
C GLN A 102 -42.73 -23.83 14.89
N VAL A 103 -41.79 -24.73 15.20
CA VAL A 103 -42.07 -26.15 15.41
C VAL A 103 -42.84 -26.24 16.74
N PRO A 104 -44.01 -26.90 16.79
CA PRO A 104 -44.75 -27.04 18.04
C PRO A 104 -43.93 -27.87 19.03
N ALA A 105 -43.82 -27.39 20.27
CA ALA A 105 -43.25 -28.13 21.38
C ALA A 105 -44.24 -29.19 21.87
N GLU A 106 -43.80 -30.45 21.93
CA GLU A 106 -44.34 -31.51 22.80
C GLU A 106 -43.14 -32.46 23.14
N PRO A 107 -43.19 -33.15 24.30
CA PRO A 107 -42.10 -33.10 25.28
C PRO A 107 -41.11 -34.27 25.27
N ASP A 108 -40.08 -34.07 26.09
CA ASP A 108 -38.94 -34.92 26.47
C ASP A 108 -39.11 -36.43 26.31
N ASP A 109 -38.22 -37.04 25.54
CA ASP A 109 -37.65 -38.34 25.87
C ASP A 109 -36.15 -38.37 25.53
N VAL A 110 -35.38 -38.67 26.57
CA VAL A 110 -33.92 -38.71 26.66
C VAL A 110 -33.26 -39.65 25.66
N ILE A 111 -32.16 -39.22 25.02
CA ILE A 111 -30.94 -40.03 24.84
C ILE A 111 -29.74 -39.08 24.83
N ALA A 112 -28.91 -39.22 25.85
CA ALA A 112 -27.58 -38.68 25.91
C ALA A 112 -26.70 -39.34 24.84
N LEU A 113 -26.15 -38.55 23.92
CA LEU A 113 -24.93 -38.92 23.22
C LEU A 113 -23.97 -37.75 23.23
N ALA A 114 -22.87 -37.96 23.94
CA ALA A 114 -21.76 -37.06 24.10
C ALA A 114 -21.22 -36.56 22.75
N ASN A 115 -21.02 -35.25 22.63
CA ASN A 115 -20.02 -34.73 21.71
C ASN A 115 -19.29 -33.53 22.33
N PRO A 116 -18.08 -33.72 22.88
CA PRO A 116 -17.27 -32.67 23.46
C PRO A 116 -16.36 -32.05 22.39
N ALA A 117 -16.87 -31.06 21.63
CA ALA A 117 -16.01 -30.26 20.76
C ALA A 117 -16.65 -28.91 20.38
N SER A 118 -16.88 -28.04 21.36
CA SER A 118 -16.91 -26.59 21.10
C SER A 118 -16.69 -25.82 22.39
N MET A 119 -15.43 -25.52 22.70
CA MET A 119 -15.09 -24.56 23.74
C MET A 119 -13.87 -23.75 23.27
N PHE A 120 -14.08 -22.93 22.26
CA PHE A 120 -13.28 -21.73 22.00
C PHE A 120 -14.23 -20.62 21.55
N VAL A 121 -14.86 -19.98 22.53
CA VAL A 121 -15.43 -18.64 22.38
C VAL A 121 -14.28 -17.69 22.68
N VAL A 122 -13.83 -16.95 21.66
CA VAL A 122 -12.94 -15.79 21.85
C VAL A 122 -13.85 -14.58 21.99
N GLU A 123 -14.02 -14.11 23.22
CA GLU A 123 -14.59 -12.79 23.49
C GLU A 123 -13.63 -11.73 22.94
N ILE A 124 -14.08 -10.98 21.93
CA ILE A 124 -13.39 -9.78 21.46
C ILE A 124 -14.03 -8.62 22.23
N GLU A 125 -13.31 -8.09 23.22
CA GLU A 125 -13.70 -6.81 23.82
C GLU A 125 -13.53 -5.68 22.79
N PRO A 126 -14.52 -4.79 22.66
CA PRO A 126 -14.41 -3.57 21.87
C PRO A 126 -13.65 -2.50 22.66
N TRP A 127 -12.56 -1.99 22.08
CA TRP A 127 -12.04 -0.65 22.38
C TRP A 127 -12.74 0.40 21.53
#